data_AF-A0A9D7IIN6-F1
#
_entry.id   AF-A0A9D7IIN6-F1
#
_cell.length_a   1.000
_cell.length_b   1.000
_cell.length_c   1.000
_cell.angle_alpha   90.00
_cell.angle_beta   90.00
_cell.angle_gamma   90.00
#
_symmetry.space_group_name_H-M   'P 1'
#
loop_
_entity.id
_entity.type
_entity.pdbx_description
1 polymer ?
#
loop_
_entity_poly.entity_id
_entity_poly.type
_entity_poly.pdbx_seq_one_letter_code
_entity_poly.pdbx_strand_id
1 'polypeptide(L)'
;MQNEDQLFTQLLSIFYSSAMVALGKLKNPSTDKIERNLDQAQNSIEMLEVIKNKTSGNLSAQQSKMLESILTDLRLNFVDEKNKDSIAQ
;
A
#
# COMPACT_ATOMS: atom_id res chain seq x y z
N MET A 1 -18.85 10.75 -11.85
CA MET A 1 -19.06 9.31 -11.63
C MET A 1 -17.94 8.46 -12.25
N GLN A 2 -17.91 8.12 -13.55
CA GLN A 2 -16.81 7.25 -14.08
C GLN A 2 -15.39 7.79 -13.84
N ASN A 3 -15.18 9.11 -13.94
CA ASN A 3 -13.88 9.72 -13.68
C ASN A 3 -13.46 9.63 -12.19
N GLU A 4 -14.42 9.69 -11.26
CA GLU A 4 -14.12 9.67 -9.81
C GLU A 4 -13.69 8.28 -9.36
N ASP A 5 -14.34 7.22 -9.87
CA ASP A 5 -13.95 5.84 -9.58
C ASP A 5 -12.55 5.52 -10.12
N GLN A 6 -12.24 6.02 -11.32
CA GLN A 6 -10.91 5.88 -11.93
C GLN A 6 -9.85 6.62 -11.11
N LEU A 7 -10.12 7.86 -10.69
CA LEU A 7 -9.21 8.64 -9.86
C LEU A 7 -9.02 8.02 -8.48
N PHE A 8 -10.06 7.45 -7.88
CA PHE A 8 -9.95 6.71 -6.62
C PHE A 8 -9.05 5.47 -6.77
N THR A 9 -9.27 4.69 -7.83
CA THR A 9 -8.43 3.52 -8.15
C THR A 9 -6.96 3.93 -8.34
N GLN A 10 -6.71 5.05 -9.02
CA GLN A 10 -5.37 5.61 -9.21
C GLN A 10 -4.75 6.08 -7.89
N LEU A 11 -5.53 6.73 -7.02
CA LEU A 11 -5.08 7.13 -5.68
C LEU A 11 -4.61 5.91 -4.87
N LEU A 12 -5.41 4.84 -4.83
CA LEU A 12 -5.03 3.60 -4.15
C LEU A 12 -3.74 2.99 -4.74
N SER A 13 -3.62 3.03 -6.07
CA SER A 13 -2.46 2.49 -6.79
C SER A 13 -1.16 3.25 -6.50
N ILE A 14 -1.24 4.57 -6.29
CA ILE A 14 -0.09 5.41 -5.89
C ILE A 14 0.42 4.98 -4.52
N PHE A 15 -0.46 4.84 -3.52
CA PHE A 15 -0.07 4.39 -2.18
C PHE A 15 0.44 2.95 -2.17
N TYR A 16 -0.21 2.06 -2.93
CA TYR A 16 0.24 0.68 -3.10
C TYR A 16 1.66 0.63 -3.68
N SER A 17 1.92 1.37 -4.76
CA SER A 17 3.24 1.42 -5.39
C SER A 17 4.29 2.00 -4.46
N SER A 18 3.97 3.06 -3.72
CA SER A 18 4.87 3.65 -2.72
C SER A 18 5.22 2.66 -1.62
N ALA A 19 4.24 1.88 -1.13
CA ALA A 19 4.48 0.84 -0.13
C ALA A 19 5.36 -0.28 -0.68
N MET A 20 5.11 -0.73 -1.92
CA MET A 20 5.91 -1.77 -2.59
C MET A 20 7.36 -1.36 -2.84
N VAL A 21 7.60 -0.09 -3.23
CA VAL A 21 8.96 0.47 -3.32
C VAL A 21 9.60 0.49 -1.94
N ALA A 22 8.90 0.98 -0.91
CA ALA A 22 9.41 1.03 0.46
C ALA A 22 9.69 -0.36 1.06
N LEU A 23 8.93 -1.38 0.66
CA LEU A 23 9.18 -2.79 1.03
C LEU A 23 10.38 -3.40 0.29
N GLY A 24 11.02 -2.67 -0.63
CA GLY A 24 12.10 -3.19 -1.47
C GLY A 24 11.62 -4.22 -2.50
N LYS A 25 10.32 -4.29 -2.80
CA LYS A 25 9.77 -5.17 -3.84
C LYS A 25 9.86 -4.56 -5.24
N LEU A 26 9.87 -3.23 -5.31
CA LEU A 26 10.00 -2.47 -6.54
C LEU A 26 11.21 -1.53 -6.49
N LYS A 27 11.75 -1.24 -7.67
CA LYS A 27 12.81 -0.25 -7.85
C LYS A 27 12.24 1.15 -7.62
N ASN A 28 12.92 1.95 -6.82
CA ASN A 28 12.59 3.36 -6.67
C ASN A 28 12.91 4.08 -8.00
N PRO A 29 11.92 4.68 -8.69
CA PRO A 29 12.14 5.33 -9.99
C PRO A 29 13.01 6.59 -9.91
N SER A 30 13.16 7.20 -8.73
CA SER A 30 13.97 8.40 -8.54
C SER A 30 15.43 8.09 -8.21
N THR A 31 15.69 7.04 -7.43
CA THR A 31 17.07 6.67 -7.02
C THR A 31 17.65 5.56 -7.87
N ASP A 32 16.83 4.88 -8.67
CA ASP A 32 17.18 3.71 -9.47
C ASP A 32 17.72 2.54 -8.62
N LYS A 33 17.33 2.48 -7.34
CA LYS A 33 17.74 1.46 -6.37
C LYS A 33 16.57 0.68 -5.81
N ILE A 34 16.84 -0.54 -5.37
CA ILE A 34 15.93 -1.30 -4.50
C ILE A 34 16.35 -1.01 -3.07
N GLU A 35 15.54 -0.25 -2.35
CA GLU A 35 15.81 0.19 -0.99
C GLU A 35 14.64 -0.22 -0.10
N ARG A 36 14.96 -0.79 1.06
CA ARG A 36 13.97 -1.25 2.03
C ARG A 36 13.89 -0.27 3.19
N ASN A 37 12.71 0.31 3.38
CA ASN A 37 12.36 1.23 4.45
C ASN A 37 10.98 0.84 5.02
N LEU A 38 11.00 0.05 6.10
CA LEU A 38 9.78 -0.43 6.74
C LEU A 38 8.92 0.71 7.31
N ASP A 39 9.52 1.77 7.84
CA ASP A 39 8.75 2.91 8.39
C ASP A 39 7.94 3.60 7.28
N GLN A 40 8.53 3.78 6.09
CA GLN A 40 7.83 4.34 4.95
C GLN A 40 6.73 3.40 4.42
N ALA A 41 6.98 2.09 4.43
CA ALA A 41 5.97 1.09 4.07
C ALA A 41 4.78 1.12 5.06
N GLN A 42 5.07 1.17 6.36
CA GLN A 42 4.06 1.27 7.41
C GLN A 42 3.22 2.53 7.25
N ASN A 43 3.84 3.69 7.06
CA ASN A 43 3.13 4.96 6.86
C ASN A 43 2.15 4.89 5.66
N SER A 44 2.54 4.20 4.58
CA SER A 44 1.70 4.03 3.40
C SER A 44 0.49 3.14 3.66
N ILE A 45 0.68 2.06 4.44
CA ILE A 45 -0.39 1.15 4.88
C ILE A 45 -1.37 1.88 5.81
N GLU A 46 -0.85 2.64 6.78
CA GLU A 46 -1.67 3.42 7.71
C GLU A 46 -2.51 4.47 6.99
N MET A 47 -1.95 5.14 5.96
CA MET A 47 -2.70 6.08 5.14
C MET A 47 -3.87 5.40 4.39
N LEU A 48 -3.63 4.22 3.80
CA LEU A 48 -4.69 3.43 3.16
C LEU A 48 -5.76 2.98 4.16
N GLU A 49 -5.39 2.68 5.40
CA GLU A 49 -6.34 2.34 6.47
C GLU A 49 -7.17 3.55 6.90
N VAL A 50 -6.57 4.74 7.01
CA VAL A 50 -7.30 5.99 7.23
C VAL A 50 -8.27 6.26 6.08
N ILE A 51 -7.84 6.06 4.82
CA ILE A 51 -8.72 6.19 3.64
C ILE A 51 -9.90 5.22 3.77
N LYS A 52 -9.67 3.94 4.08
CA LYS A 52 -10.74 2.96 4.30
C LYS A 52 -11.75 3.44 5.34
N ASN A 53 -11.25 3.89 6.49
CA ASN A 53 -12.10 4.30 7.61
C ASN A 53 -12.89 5.58 7.29
N LYS A 54 -12.27 6.57 6.66
CA LYS A 54 -12.90 7.85 6.31
C LYS A 54 -13.86 7.75 5.13
N THR A 55 -13.71 6.76 4.26
CA THR A 55 -14.56 6.54 3.08
C THR A 55 -15.61 5.44 3.30
N SER A 56 -15.63 4.80 4.47
CA SER A 56 -16.63 3.79 4.82
C SER A 56 -18.06 4.31 4.62
N GLY A 57 -18.89 3.53 3.94
CA GLY A 57 -20.26 3.91 3.56
C GLY A 57 -20.38 4.68 2.24
N ASN A 58 -19.27 5.21 1.70
CA ASN A 58 -19.23 5.89 0.39
C ASN A 58 -18.61 5.04 -0.73
N LEU A 59 -18.06 3.87 -0.39
CA LEU A 59 -17.44 2.96 -1.36
C LEU A 59 -18.47 1.98 -1.94
N SER A 60 -18.38 1.73 -3.23
CA SER A 60 -19.03 0.57 -3.84
C SER A 60 -18.43 -0.74 -3.31
N ALA A 61 -19.14 -1.85 -3.54
CA ALA A 61 -18.65 -3.19 -3.17
C ALA A 61 -17.31 -3.51 -3.85
N GLN A 62 -17.14 -3.09 -5.11
CA GLN A 62 -15.90 -3.29 -5.86
C GLN A 62 -14.74 -2.49 -5.28
N GLN A 63 -14.95 -1.21 -4.97
CA GLN A 63 -13.93 -0.35 -4.36
C GLN A 63 -13.52 -0.85 -2.97
N SER A 64 -14.50 -1.26 -2.16
CA SER A 64 -14.25 -1.83 -0.84
C SER A 64 -13.39 -3.08 -0.93
N LYS A 65 -13.75 -4.02 -1.82
CA LYS A 65 -12.99 -5.25 -2.04
C LYS A 65 -11.58 -4.99 -2.56
N MET A 66 -11.40 -4.02 -3.46
CA MET A 66 -10.08 -3.63 -3.96
C MET A 66 -9.20 -3.08 -2.83
N LEU A 67 -9.71 -2.14 -2.04
CA LEU A 67 -8.97 -1.55 -0.93
C LEU A 67 -8.61 -2.59 0.14
N GLU A 68 -9.50 -3.52 0.45
CA GLU A 68 -9.22 -4.63 1.36
C GLU A 68 -8.17 -5.58 0.81
N SER A 69 -8.20 -5.88 -0.48
CA SER A 69 -7.20 -6.73 -1.13
C SER A 69 -5.82 -6.08 -1.10
N ILE A 70 -5.74 -4.79 -1.39
CA ILE A 70 -4.51 -3.99 -1.30
C ILE A 70 -3.96 -4.00 0.12
N LEU A 71 -4.80 -3.67 1.12
CA LEU A 71 -4.36 -3.65 2.52
C LEU A 71 -3.88 -5.01 3.00
N THR A 72 -4.56 -6.09 2.60
CA THR A 72 -4.17 -7.46 2.97
C THR A 72 -2.81 -7.81 2.39
N ASP A 73 -2.62 -7.58 1.08
CA ASP A 73 -1.36 -7.87 0.41
C ASP A 73 -0.19 -7.06 1.00
N LEU A 74 -0.38 -5.76 1.21
CA LEU A 74 0.66 -4.92 1.81
C LEU A 74 1.02 -5.35 3.23
N ARG A 75 0.04 -5.74 4.06
CA ARG A 75 0.28 -6.21 5.43
C ARG A 75 1.05 -7.52 5.45
N LEU A 76 0.71 -8.46 4.56
CA LEU A 76 1.44 -9.72 4.44
C LEU A 76 2.89 -9.46 4.03
N ASN A 77 3.11 -8.68 2.98
CA ASN A 77 4.46 -8.31 2.56
C ASN A 77 5.23 -7.56 3.65
N PHE A 78 4.58 -6.67 4.40
CA PHE A 78 5.20 -5.95 5.51
C PHE A 78 5.64 -6.89 6.63
N VAL A 79 4.79 -7.84 7.03
CA VAL A 79 5.14 -8.84 8.06
C VAL A 79 6.27 -9.73 7.57
N ASP A 80 6.19 -10.22 6.33
CA ASP A 80 7.23 -11.05 5.73
C ASP A 80 8.58 -10.34 5.68
N GLU A 81 8.59 -9.09 5.22
CA GLU A 81 9.81 -8.29 5.20
C GLU A 81 10.29 -8.00 6.62
N LYS A 82 9.42 -7.58 7.54
CA LYS A 82 9.78 -7.33 8.94
C LYS A 82 10.41 -8.55 9.61
N ASN A 83 9.90 -9.74 9.34
CA ASN A 83 10.45 -10.99 9.88
C ASN A 83 11.84 -11.33 9.34
N LYS A 84 12.23 -10.86 8.14
CA LYS A 84 13.59 -11.05 7.64
C LYS A 84 14.64 -10.32 8.47
N ASP A 85 14.30 -9.16 9.05
CA ASP A 85 15.22 -8.48 9.97
C ASP A 85 15.44 -9.29 11.25
N SER A 86 14.39 -9.95 11.75
CA SER A 86 14.47 -10.81 12.93
C SER A 86 15.30 -12.08 12.72
N ILE A 87 15.56 -12.47 11.47
CA ILE A 87 16.37 -13.66 11.11
C ILE A 87 17.83 -13.26 10.79
N ALA A 88 18.08 -11.98 10.50
CA ALA A 88 19.40 -11.45 10.14
C ALA A 88 20.16 -10.83 11.33
N GLN A 89 19.60 -10.88 12.55
CA GLN A 89 20.26 -10.51 13.82
C GLN A 89 20.60 -11.77 14.62
#